data_AF-A0A3C0HBQ7-F1
#
_entry.id   AF-A0A3C0HBQ7-F1
#
_cell.length_a   1.000
_cell.length_b   1.000
_cell.length_c   1.000
_cell.angle_alpha   90.00
_cell.angle_beta   90.00
_cell.angle_gamma   90.00
#
_symmetry.space_group_name_H-M   'P 1'
#
loop_
_entity.id
_entity.type
_entity.pdbx_description
1 polymer ?
#
loop_
_entity_poly.entity_id
_entity_poly.type
_entity_poly.pdbx_seq_one_letter_code
_entity_poly.pdbx_strand_id
1 'polypeptide(L)'
;HINFPLKGIKAIEDIGGGEDYLYARNEWIIHRPFDDMGGTFSRSFEEFAGIIVETMIANDGQFRSVRRWAKLGEEWNLIFYQPMGMY
;
A
#
# COMPACT_ATOMS: atom_id res chain seq x y z
N HIS A 1 3.17 0.17 -13.36
CA HIS A 1 3.44 1.62 -13.41
C HIS A 1 2.80 2.35 -12.24
N ILE A 2 3.12 3.64 -12.05
CA ILE A 2 2.52 4.52 -11.06
C ILE A 2 2.20 5.84 -11.75
N ASN A 3 0.92 6.24 -11.70
CA ASN A 3 0.48 7.53 -12.16
C ASN A 3 0.45 8.49 -10.98
N PHE A 4 1.29 9.52 -11.03
CA PHE A 4 1.34 10.55 -9.99
C PHE A 4 0.42 11.73 -10.35
N PRO A 5 -0.16 12.43 -9.36
CA PRO A 5 -0.04 12.17 -7.92
C PRO A 5 -0.75 10.87 -7.53
N LEU A 6 -0.10 10.09 -6.68
CA LEU A 6 -0.65 8.81 -6.24
C LEU A 6 -1.48 9.02 -4.97
N LYS A 7 -2.75 8.61 -5.01
CA LYS A 7 -3.61 8.66 -3.83
C LYS A 7 -3.11 7.69 -2.76
N GLY A 8 -3.21 8.09 -1.50
CA GLY A 8 -2.81 7.23 -0.40
C GLY A 8 -3.17 7.78 0.96
N ILE A 9 -2.53 7.22 1.97
CA ILE A 9 -2.65 7.63 3.36
C ILE A 9 -1.22 7.80 3.91
N LYS A 10 -0.97 8.78 4.77
CA LYS A 10 0.31 8.85 5.50
C LYS A 10 0.34 7.87 6.67
N ALA A 11 1.52 7.27 6.91
CA ALA A 11 1.73 6.47 8.12
C ALA A 11 1.48 7.34 9.35
N ILE A 12 0.82 6.77 10.34
CA ILE A 12 0.64 7.42 11.64
C ILE A 12 2.01 7.46 12.33
N GLU A 13 2.58 8.66 12.49
CA GLU A 13 3.78 8.87 13.32
C GLU A 13 3.42 9.07 14.80
N ASP A 14 2.17 9.46 15.13
CA ASP A 14 1.68 9.69 16.50
C ASP A 14 0.14 9.52 16.61
N ILE A 15 -0.40 9.27 17.81
CA ILE A 15 -1.81 8.83 18.03
C ILE A 15 -2.85 9.79 17.43
N GLY A 16 -3.30 9.50 16.20
CA GLY A 16 -4.33 10.22 15.46
C GLY A 16 -4.32 9.77 13.99
N GLY A 17 -5.43 9.22 13.51
CA GLY A 17 -5.58 8.46 12.26
C GLY A 17 -4.90 9.04 11.00
N GLY A 18 -4.46 8.14 10.11
CA GLY A 18 -3.80 8.45 8.84
C GLY A 18 -4.67 9.30 7.90
N GLU A 19 -4.17 10.48 7.57
CA GLU A 19 -4.84 11.43 6.68
C GLU A 19 -4.70 11.02 5.20
N ASP A 20 -5.74 11.31 4.41
CA ASP A 20 -5.69 11.22 2.95
C ASP A 20 -4.50 12.05 2.43
N TYR A 21 -3.65 11.44 1.60
CA TYR A 21 -2.45 12.05 1.07
C TYR A 21 -2.31 11.82 -0.43
N LEU A 22 -1.63 12.76 -1.10
CA LEU A 22 -1.27 12.68 -2.50
C LEU A 22 0.25 12.63 -2.62
N TYR A 23 0.79 11.45 -2.87
CA TYR A 23 2.22 11.26 -3.06
C TYR A 23 2.66 11.92 -4.37
N ALA A 24 3.62 12.83 -4.28
CA ALA A 24 4.31 13.36 -5.45
C ALA A 24 5.41 12.38 -5.93
N ARG A 25 5.77 12.46 -7.21
CA ARG A 25 6.80 11.57 -7.80
C ARG A 25 8.15 11.67 -7.10
N ASN A 26 8.56 12.88 -6.70
CA ASN A 26 9.83 13.16 -6.04
C ASN A 26 9.86 12.73 -4.56
N GLU A 27 8.70 12.46 -3.96
CA GLU A 27 8.56 11.95 -2.58
C GLU A 27 8.43 10.43 -2.55
N TRP A 28 8.25 9.81 -3.72
CA TRP A 28 8.02 8.37 -3.82
C TRP A 28 9.30 7.57 -3.61
N ILE A 29 9.24 6.62 -2.68
CA ILE A 29 10.35 5.71 -2.39
C ILE A 29 10.10 4.40 -3.11
N ILE A 30 11.09 3.92 -3.86
CA ILE A 30 11.00 2.63 -4.55
C ILE A 30 11.04 1.50 -3.51
N HIS A 31 10.00 0.69 -3.49
CA HIS A 31 9.87 -0.46 -2.60
C HIS A 31 10.80 -1.61 -3.02
N ARG A 32 11.34 -2.30 -2.03
CA ARG A 32 11.98 -3.61 -2.23
C ARG A 32 10.92 -4.69 -2.48
N PRO A 33 11.30 -5.83 -3.08
CA PRO A 33 10.45 -7.01 -3.11
C PRO A 33 9.94 -7.37 -1.71
N PHE A 34 8.74 -7.93 -1.65
CA PHE A 34 8.19 -8.43 -0.40
C PHE A 34 9.08 -9.53 0.19
N ASP A 35 9.28 -9.44 1.50
CA ASP A 35 9.96 -10.41 2.35
C ASP A 35 9.08 -10.58 3.58
N ASP A 36 8.81 -11.83 3.98
CA ASP A 36 7.96 -12.13 5.13
C ASP A 36 8.68 -11.94 6.47
N MET A 37 9.98 -11.65 6.43
CA MET A 37 10.84 -11.44 7.61
C MET A 37 10.78 -12.63 8.57
N GLY A 38 10.92 -13.85 8.02
CA GLY A 38 10.85 -15.08 8.80
C GLY A 38 9.43 -15.41 9.26
N GLY A 39 8.44 -15.02 8.46
CA GLY A 39 7.02 -15.21 8.74
C GLY A 39 6.41 -14.16 9.67
N THR A 40 7.10 -13.08 10.01
CA THR A 40 6.56 -11.95 10.81
C THR A 40 5.40 -11.24 10.12
N PHE A 41 5.42 -11.22 8.78
CA PHE A 41 4.39 -10.61 7.96
C PHE A 41 3.73 -11.64 7.05
N SER A 42 2.42 -11.49 6.87
CA SER A 42 1.68 -12.20 5.83
C SER A 42 1.25 -11.23 4.74
N ARG A 43 1.01 -11.78 3.54
CA ARG A 43 0.56 -11.04 2.36
C ARG A 43 -0.61 -11.77 1.71
N SER A 44 -1.69 -11.05 1.46
CA SER A 44 -2.86 -11.54 0.74
C SER A 44 -3.21 -10.64 -0.44
N PHE A 45 -3.95 -11.23 -1.39
CA PHE A 45 -4.47 -10.53 -2.56
C PHE A 45 -5.96 -10.82 -2.67
N GLU A 46 -6.73 -9.75 -2.82
CA GLU A 46 -8.16 -9.81 -3.07
C GLU A 46 -8.47 -9.07 -4.38
N GLU A 47 -9.36 -9.61 -5.20
CA GLU A 47 -9.82 -8.95 -6.42
C GLU A 47 -11.26 -8.47 -6.19
N PHE A 48 -11.51 -7.20 -6.51
CA PHE A 48 -12.84 -6.63 -6.49
C PHE A 48 -13.00 -5.59 -7.59
N ALA A 49 -13.97 -5.80 -8.48
CA ALA A 49 -14.31 -4.87 -9.56
C ALA A 49 -13.11 -4.48 -10.46
N GLY A 50 -12.23 -5.45 -10.76
CA GLY A 50 -11.04 -5.26 -11.58
C GLY A 50 -9.86 -4.60 -10.84
N ILE A 51 -9.99 -4.40 -9.52
CA ILE A 51 -8.95 -3.86 -8.65
C ILE A 51 -8.37 -5.01 -7.82
N ILE A 52 -7.04 -5.14 -7.86
CA ILE A 52 -6.30 -6.04 -6.98
C ILE A 52 -5.91 -5.26 -5.72
N VAL A 53 -6.37 -5.71 -4.57
CA VAL A 53 -5.99 -5.21 -3.26
C VAL A 53 -4.94 -6.14 -2.67
N GLU A 54 -3.71 -5.66 -2.57
CA GLU A 54 -2.63 -6.31 -1.83
C GLU A 54 -2.68 -5.80 -0.39
N THR A 55 -2.85 -6.71 0.57
CA THR A 55 -2.75 -6.40 2.00
C THR A 55 -1.53 -7.12 2.55
N MET A 56 -0.66 -6.37 3.26
CA MET A 56 0.41 -6.93 4.07
C MET A 56 0.12 -6.61 5.53
N ILE A 57 0.21 -7.61 6.41
CA ILE A 57 -0.13 -7.45 7.82
C ILE A 57 0.89 -8.18 8.70
N ALA A 58 1.29 -7.54 9.80
CA ALA A 58 2.10 -8.20 10.84
C ALA A 58 1.25 -9.26 11.56
N ASN A 59 1.90 -10.29 12.09
CA ASN A 59 1.20 -11.39 12.75
C ASN A 59 0.38 -10.99 13.98
N ASP A 60 0.77 -9.90 14.64
CA ASP A 60 0.03 -9.33 15.77
C ASP A 60 -1.22 -8.53 15.32
N GLY A 61 -1.38 -8.31 14.01
CA GLY A 61 -2.44 -7.51 13.41
C GLY A 61 -2.29 -6.01 13.58
N GLN A 62 -1.27 -5.53 14.31
CA GLN A 62 -1.12 -4.12 14.67
C GLN A 62 -0.63 -3.27 13.51
N PHE A 63 0.25 -3.84 12.68
CA PHE A 63 0.81 -3.15 11.53
C PHE A 63 0.21 -3.68 10.24
N ARG A 64 -0.28 -2.76 9.41
CA ARG A 64 -0.84 -3.10 8.10
C ARG A 64 -0.41 -2.12 7.03
N SER A 65 -0.21 -2.62 5.82
CA SER A 65 -0.02 -1.85 4.59
C SER A 65 -1.01 -2.31 3.52
N VAL A 66 -1.44 -1.38 2.67
CA VAL A 66 -2.37 -1.64 1.57
C VAL A 66 -1.85 -1.06 0.29
N ARG A 67 -1.91 -1.84 -0.79
CA ARG A 67 -1.73 -1.35 -2.15
C ARG A 67 -2.93 -1.74 -2.98
N ARG A 68 -3.42 -0.83 -3.82
CA ARG A 68 -4.47 -1.15 -4.80
C ARG A 68 -3.93 -0.96 -6.20
N TRP A 69 -4.15 -1.97 -7.02
CA TRP A 69 -3.70 -2.01 -8.40
C TRP A 69 -4.90 -2.12 -9.31
N ALA A 70 -4.90 -1.35 -10.39
CA ALA A 70 -5.90 -1.46 -11.44
C ALA A 70 -5.21 -1.57 -12.80
N LYS A 71 -5.84 -2.30 -13.71
CA LYS A 71 -5.38 -2.36 -15.10
C LYS A 71 -5.92 -1.15 -15.85
N LEU A 72 -5.02 -0.28 -16.32
CA LEU A 72 -5.36 0.90 -17.13
C LEU A 72 -4.78 0.67 -18.53
N GLY A 73 -5.64 0.37 -19.50
CA GLY A 73 -5.20 -0.12 -20.81
C GLY A 73 -4.57 -1.51 -20.70
N GLU A 74 -3.33 -1.65 -21.15
CA GLU A 74 -2.60 -2.93 -21.11
C GLU A 74 -1.76 -3.12 -19.84
N GLU A 75 -1.64 -2.09 -19.00
CA GLU A 75 -0.67 -2.06 -17.92
C GLU A 75 -1.31 -2.01 -16.53
N TRP A 76 -0.69 -2.70 -15.58
CA TRP A 76 -1.03 -2.60 -14.17
C TRP A 76 -0.46 -1.32 -13.56
N ASN A 77 -1.32 -0.57 -12.88
CA ASN A 77 -0.99 0.70 -12.26
C ASN A 77 -1.30 0.66 -10.77
N LEU A 78 -0.36 1.13 -9.95
CA LEU A 78 -0.64 1.41 -8.54
C LEU A 78 -1.54 2.66 -8.50
N ILE A 79 -2.72 2.51 -7.91
CA ILE A 79 -3.74 3.57 -7.85
C ILE A 79 -4.01 4.04 -6.42
N PHE A 80 -3.57 3.28 -5.42
CA PHE A 80 -3.64 3.66 -4.02
C PHE A 80 -2.50 3.04 -3.21
N TYR A 81 -1.93 3.80 -2.29
CA TYR A 81 -0.89 3.33 -1.38
C TYR A 81 -1.12 3.76 0.07
N GLN A 82 -1.10 2.79 0.97
CA GLN A 82 -1.06 2.99 2.41
C GLN A 82 0.21 2.31 2.94
N PRO A 83 1.17 3.08 3.50
CA PRO A 83 2.40 2.53 4.05
C PRO A 83 2.10 1.65 5.26
N MET A 84 3.08 0.81 5.62
CA MET A 84 3.00 0.05 6.87
C MET A 84 2.88 1.03 8.04
N GLY A 85 1.87 0.84 8.86
CA GLY A 85 1.58 1.67 10.01
C GLY A 85 0.50 1.04 10.88
N MET A 86 0.29 1.63 12.04
CA MET A 86 -0.88 1.33 12.87
C MET A 86 -2.05 2.14 12.32
N TYR A 87 -3.21 1.53 12.13
CA TYR A 87 -4.42 2.17 11.59
C TYR A 87 -5.67 1.63 12.26
#